data_AF-A0A6N8HFQ1-F1
#
_entry.id   AF-A0A6N8HFQ1-F1
#
_cell.length_a   1.000
_cell.length_b   1.000
_cell.length_c   1.000
_cell.angle_alpha   90.00
_cell.angle_beta   90.00
_cell.angle_gamma   90.00
#
_symmetry.space_group_name_H-M   'P 1'
#
loop_
_entity.id
_entity.type
_entity.pdbx_description
1 polymer ?
#
loop_
_entity_poly.entity_id
_entity_poly.type
_entity_poly.pdbx_seq_one_letter_code
_entity_poly.pdbx_strand_id
1 'polypeptide(L)'
;MKTNLIKYMAGCFILVQVLTGCSTDDVEPTEDGGGTTPDLVLIPDDAFGEYMLYNETAGVYEVVEDGAVHYYLDPTEVAAVNELLLSKTSSNVANLTTAGLATAETKITDLTGIEYFVGLQHLVLTSNSVTSLDVSDLTALQELELNFNLIGSLDLSNNSQLTLLRYKGSSSAEENQKLSTIDLSNNTALKHLYLPNHNFVTIDLSNNLAIDEMLDMSGNPGPDGDPDTADIVVPAAIYDQLAPENRLGVVSDANVTATVFLAVDNETISEADGMATITVSLNAATNQDVTVVLSVAGTATQDTDYTLSTTSIVVPAGQTSATATLSAIQDDEAEGNETVVLDIESVTNAEAAENQAVTINIEDDEIVISLLINEVLYDPSNDALDGDANGDGVYSQAEDEFIEFYNDSDDALDMSGFMIYDADGYLAGTPNHTFPEGTIVPAHGAIVVFGGGTPTGSFGGAVVQTSTTGDLNMNNADDLMTITDAENNVLLTFNIEPLSNNPNESYTRNPDITGEFVQHSSVNGALFSPGTKADGTSF
;
A
#
# COMPACT_ATOMS: atom_id res chain seq x y z
N MET A 1 52.35 28.26 -33.00
CA MET A 1 53.12 27.36 -33.90
C MET A 1 54.56 27.24 -33.42
N LYS A 2 54.80 26.38 -32.43
CA LYS A 2 56.07 25.64 -32.31
C LYS A 2 55.71 24.21 -32.67
N THR A 3 56.25 23.72 -33.77
CA THR A 3 56.01 22.38 -34.29
C THR A 3 56.81 21.38 -33.45
N ASN A 4 56.19 20.70 -32.50
CA ASN A 4 56.74 19.48 -31.93
C ASN A 4 56.13 18.29 -32.68
N LEU A 5 56.75 17.97 -33.81
CA LEU A 5 56.41 16.79 -34.62
C LEU A 5 57.27 15.63 -34.11
N ILE A 6 56.77 14.82 -33.17
CA ILE A 6 57.34 13.49 -32.91
C ILE A 6 56.53 12.50 -33.73
N LYS A 7 57.01 12.22 -34.96
CA LYS A 7 56.50 11.14 -35.79
C LYS A 7 57.06 9.81 -35.29
N TYR A 8 56.25 8.98 -34.66
CA TYR A 8 56.53 7.54 -34.60
C TYR A 8 56.09 6.91 -35.93
N MET A 9 57.05 6.53 -36.77
CA MET A 9 56.80 5.71 -37.95
C MET A 9 57.18 4.26 -37.64
N ALA A 10 56.19 3.37 -37.52
CA ALA A 10 56.41 1.93 -37.61
C ALA A 10 56.64 1.58 -39.09
N GLY A 11 57.89 1.28 -39.46
CA GLY A 11 58.26 0.91 -40.82
C GLY A 11 59.03 -0.41 -40.85
N CYS A 12 58.42 -1.45 -41.40
CA CYS A 12 59.16 -2.60 -41.94
C CYS A 12 58.49 -3.10 -43.22
N PHE A 13 58.98 -2.64 -44.38
CA PHE A 13 58.85 -3.37 -45.64
C PHE A 13 60.14 -3.24 -46.46
N ILE A 14 60.52 -4.38 -47.01
CA ILE A 14 61.82 -4.74 -47.57
C ILE A 14 62.10 -3.99 -48.89
N LEU A 15 63.32 -3.47 -49.05
CA LEU A 15 63.95 -3.36 -50.37
C LEU A 15 65.46 -3.60 -50.30
N VAL A 16 65.86 -4.70 -50.95
CA VAL A 16 67.24 -5.13 -51.22
C VAL A 16 67.80 -4.32 -52.40
N GLN A 17 69.02 -3.77 -52.30
CA GLN A 17 70.14 -4.01 -53.25
C GLN A 17 71.45 -3.21 -52.97
N VAL A 18 72.54 -4.01 -52.82
CA VAL A 18 73.94 -3.83 -53.29
C VAL A 18 74.96 -2.95 -52.50
N LEU A 19 75.66 -3.63 -51.57
CA LEU A 19 77.12 -3.83 -51.37
C LEU A 19 78.17 -2.74 -51.70
N THR A 20 78.92 -2.33 -50.66
CA THR A 20 80.38 -2.49 -50.40
C THR A 20 80.66 -1.72 -49.09
N GLY A 21 81.31 -2.19 -48.02
CA GLY A 21 82.30 -3.24 -47.82
C GLY A 21 83.43 -2.65 -46.96
N CYS A 22 83.29 -2.58 -45.63
CA CYS A 22 84.41 -2.65 -44.68
C CYS A 22 83.91 -3.04 -43.29
N SER A 23 84.56 -4.04 -42.72
CA SER A 23 84.23 -4.69 -41.45
C SER A 23 85.01 -4.01 -40.32
N THR A 24 84.33 -3.77 -39.19
CA THR A 24 84.94 -3.77 -37.86
C THR A 24 83.95 -4.44 -36.91
N ASP A 25 84.42 -5.54 -36.35
CA ASP A 25 83.97 -6.35 -35.22
C ASP A 25 82.66 -6.03 -34.49
N ASP A 26 81.89 -7.11 -34.34
CA ASP A 26 80.79 -7.33 -33.43
C ASP A 26 81.09 -6.82 -32.00
N VAL A 27 80.24 -5.90 -31.55
CA VAL A 27 79.67 -5.98 -30.22
C VAL A 27 78.17 -6.05 -30.43
N GLU A 28 77.59 -7.23 -30.25
CA GLU A 28 76.15 -7.35 -30.07
C GLU A 28 75.75 -6.41 -28.93
N PRO A 29 74.79 -5.48 -29.14
CA PRO A 29 74.16 -4.85 -28.00
C PRO A 29 73.35 -5.96 -27.32
N THR A 30 73.83 -6.37 -26.15
CA THR A 30 73.03 -7.07 -25.16
C THR A 30 71.67 -6.36 -25.05
N GLU A 31 70.61 -7.15 -25.20
CA GLU A 31 69.26 -6.81 -24.75
C GLU A 31 69.30 -6.40 -23.27
N ASP A 32 69.58 -5.13 -22.99
CA ASP A 32 69.26 -4.50 -21.71
C ASP A 32 69.06 -3.01 -21.92
N GLY A 33 67.82 -2.69 -22.26
CA GLY A 33 67.27 -1.36 -22.38
C GLY A 33 65.76 -1.48 -22.26
N GLY A 34 65.30 -1.98 -21.11
CA GLY A 34 63.89 -2.12 -20.75
C GLY A 34 63.16 -0.78 -20.60
N GLY A 35 63.09 0.00 -21.68
CA GLY A 35 62.06 1.01 -21.86
C GLY A 35 60.85 0.31 -22.46
N THR A 36 59.89 -0.07 -21.61
CA THR A 36 58.56 -0.45 -22.08
C THR A 36 58.04 0.69 -22.95
N THR A 37 57.67 0.40 -24.20
CA THR A 37 56.77 1.29 -24.95
C THR A 37 55.58 1.57 -24.03
N PRO A 38 55.19 2.83 -23.80
CA PRO A 38 54.02 3.12 -22.97
C PRO A 38 52.83 2.34 -23.51
N ASP A 39 52.05 1.73 -22.62
CA ASP A 39 50.82 1.05 -22.99
C ASP A 39 49.78 2.14 -23.31
N LEU A 40 49.77 2.54 -24.58
CA LEU A 40 48.93 3.63 -25.06
C LEU A 40 47.49 3.14 -25.22
N VAL A 41 46.53 3.91 -24.71
CA VAL A 41 45.10 3.60 -24.81
C VAL A 41 44.49 4.43 -25.94
N LEU A 42 43.73 3.79 -26.82
CA LEU A 42 43.03 4.46 -27.93
C LEU A 42 41.90 5.33 -27.39
N ILE A 43 41.79 6.56 -27.89
CA ILE A 43 40.64 7.45 -27.70
C ILE A 43 39.70 7.24 -28.89
N PRO A 44 38.49 6.66 -28.71
CA PRO A 44 37.59 6.34 -29.82
C PRO A 44 36.94 7.56 -30.47
N ASP A 45 36.72 8.64 -29.72
CA ASP A 45 36.08 9.86 -30.19
C ASP A 45 37.13 10.85 -30.73
N ASP A 46 37.14 11.04 -32.06
CA ASP A 46 38.07 11.95 -32.72
C ASP A 46 37.94 13.39 -32.24
N ALA A 47 36.73 13.82 -31.85
CA ALA A 47 36.51 15.18 -31.37
C ALA A 47 37.05 15.37 -29.96
N PHE A 48 37.02 14.32 -29.14
CA PHE A 48 37.70 14.31 -27.85
C PHE A 48 39.22 14.34 -28.05
N GLY A 49 39.78 13.40 -28.81
CA GLY A 49 41.22 13.30 -29.05
C GLY A 49 41.85 14.55 -29.67
N GLU A 50 41.26 15.08 -30.75
CA GLU A 50 41.76 16.30 -31.41
C GLU A 50 41.71 17.52 -30.46
N TYR A 51 40.65 17.61 -29.64
CA TYR A 51 40.51 18.72 -28.71
C TYR A 51 41.50 18.62 -27.54
N MET A 52 41.79 17.42 -27.05
CA MET A 52 42.83 17.22 -26.04
C MET A 52 44.21 17.68 -26.52
N LEU A 53 44.56 17.40 -27.79
CA LEU A 53 45.80 17.89 -28.40
C LEU A 53 45.82 19.41 -28.57
N TYR A 54 44.70 20.01 -28.94
CA TYR A 54 44.58 21.48 -29.02
C TYR A 54 44.80 22.14 -27.66
N ASN A 55 44.32 21.51 -26.59
CA ASN A 55 44.57 21.95 -25.21
C ASN A 55 46.01 21.66 -24.73
N GLU A 56 46.87 21.08 -25.57
CA GLU A 56 48.23 20.67 -25.22
C GLU A 56 48.25 19.72 -24.00
N THR A 57 47.25 18.83 -23.90
CA THR A 57 47.12 17.93 -22.75
C THR A 57 48.27 16.93 -22.73
N ALA A 58 48.98 16.86 -21.59
CA ALA A 58 50.10 15.93 -21.41
C ALA A 58 49.63 14.47 -21.59
N GLY A 59 50.48 13.61 -22.16
CA GLY A 59 50.15 12.22 -22.39
C GLY A 59 49.24 11.92 -23.57
N VAL A 60 48.80 12.91 -24.36
CA VAL A 60 47.94 12.66 -25.52
C VAL A 60 48.73 12.78 -26.82
N TYR A 61 48.53 11.81 -27.72
CA TYR A 61 49.29 11.65 -28.95
C TYR A 61 48.40 11.47 -30.17
N GLU A 62 48.84 12.00 -31.30
CA GLU A 62 48.30 11.71 -32.63
C GLU A 62 49.18 10.67 -33.31
N VAL A 63 48.59 9.59 -33.81
CA VAL A 63 49.30 8.54 -34.56
C VAL A 63 48.59 8.34 -35.90
N VAL A 64 49.37 8.35 -36.98
CA VAL A 64 48.84 8.08 -38.32
C VAL A 64 49.12 6.64 -38.70
N GLU A 65 48.07 5.82 -38.75
CA GLU A 65 48.12 4.40 -39.14
C GLU A 65 47.21 4.16 -40.34
N ASP A 66 47.69 3.43 -41.33
CA ASP A 66 46.97 3.13 -42.58
C ASP A 66 46.37 4.37 -43.30
N GLY A 67 46.95 5.55 -43.06
CA GLY A 67 46.51 6.83 -43.64
C GLY A 67 45.35 7.51 -42.90
N ALA A 68 44.88 6.94 -41.79
CA ALA A 68 43.93 7.54 -40.86
C ALA A 68 44.66 8.13 -39.64
N VAL A 69 44.08 9.18 -39.05
CA VAL A 69 44.55 9.78 -37.81
C VAL A 69 43.83 9.08 -36.65
N HIS A 70 44.59 8.61 -35.67
CA HIS A 70 44.09 8.03 -34.43
C HIS A 70 44.70 8.75 -33.23
N TYR A 71 43.93 8.86 -32.15
CA TYR A 71 44.35 9.55 -30.93
C TYR A 71 44.56 8.53 -29.81
N TYR A 72 45.65 8.70 -29.06
CA TYR A 72 46.01 7.80 -27.98
C TYR A 72 46.40 8.58 -26.72
N LEU A 73 46.18 8.00 -25.55
CA LEU A 73 46.65 8.51 -24.25
C LEU A 73 47.70 7.58 -23.64
N ASP A 74 48.68 8.17 -22.94
CA ASP A 74 49.57 7.48 -22.00
C ASP A 74 48.98 7.65 -20.58
N PRO A 75 48.44 6.58 -19.99
CA PRO A 75 47.83 6.61 -18.66
C PRO A 75 48.73 7.22 -17.58
N THR A 76 50.05 7.05 -17.69
CA THR A 76 51.00 7.52 -16.69
C THR A 76 51.13 9.04 -16.70
N GLU A 77 51.11 9.64 -17.89
CA GLU A 77 51.25 11.09 -18.03
C GLU A 77 49.93 11.82 -17.78
N VAL A 78 48.80 11.29 -18.27
CA VAL A 78 47.48 11.92 -18.05
C VAL A 78 47.05 11.89 -16.58
N ALA A 79 47.55 10.93 -15.79
CA ALA A 79 47.31 10.87 -14.35
C ALA A 79 47.76 12.13 -13.58
N ALA A 80 48.67 12.93 -14.14
CA ALA A 80 49.15 14.19 -13.54
C ALA A 80 48.39 15.44 -14.02
N VAL A 81 47.42 15.29 -14.93
CA VAL A 81 46.61 16.40 -15.43
C VAL A 81 45.55 16.78 -14.40
N ASN A 82 45.56 18.05 -13.98
CA ASN A 82 44.67 18.55 -12.94
C ASN A 82 43.42 19.26 -13.48
N GLU A 83 43.44 19.71 -14.73
CA GLU A 83 42.34 20.46 -15.34
C GLU A 83 42.13 20.00 -16.79
N LEU A 84 40.86 19.82 -17.17
CA LEU A 84 40.46 19.45 -18.52
C LEU A 84 39.28 20.31 -18.98
N LEU A 85 39.49 21.04 -20.08
CA LEU A 85 38.54 22.05 -20.60
C LEU A 85 37.99 21.63 -21.97
N LEU A 86 36.84 20.95 -21.96
CA LEU A 86 36.15 20.37 -23.12
C LEU A 86 34.87 21.14 -23.44
N SER A 87 34.98 22.44 -23.73
CA SER A 87 33.83 23.30 -24.00
C SER A 87 33.56 23.44 -25.50
N LYS A 88 32.35 23.08 -25.96
CA LYS A 88 31.90 23.26 -27.35
C LYS A 88 30.80 24.33 -27.47
N THR A 89 30.87 25.38 -26.65
CA THR A 89 30.02 26.57 -26.79
C THR A 89 30.24 27.27 -28.14
N SER A 90 29.26 28.02 -28.65
CA SER A 90 29.39 28.69 -29.96
C SER A 90 30.61 29.61 -30.05
N SER A 91 30.93 30.33 -28.96
CA SER A 91 32.13 31.17 -28.89
C SER A 91 33.41 30.34 -28.97
N ASN A 92 33.47 29.20 -28.28
CA ASN A 92 34.68 28.38 -28.30
C ASN A 92 34.82 27.59 -29.61
N VAL A 93 33.73 27.10 -30.19
CA VAL A 93 33.74 26.48 -31.53
C VAL A 93 34.35 27.42 -32.58
N ALA A 94 34.02 28.72 -32.56
CA ALA A 94 34.64 29.69 -33.46
C ALA A 94 36.18 29.79 -33.28
N ASN A 95 36.68 29.65 -32.04
CA ASN A 95 38.12 29.62 -31.75
C ASN A 95 38.76 28.33 -32.29
N LEU A 96 38.13 27.17 -32.06
CA LEU A 96 38.60 25.87 -32.55
C LEU A 96 38.63 25.83 -34.09
N THR A 97 37.60 26.33 -34.76
CA THR A 97 37.56 26.44 -36.23
C THR A 97 38.66 27.36 -36.74
N THR A 98 38.92 28.48 -36.06
CA THR A 98 40.02 29.41 -36.40
C THR A 98 41.39 28.76 -36.20
N ALA A 99 41.51 27.87 -35.21
CA ALA A 99 42.71 27.07 -34.98
C ALA A 99 42.87 25.92 -35.99
N GLY A 100 41.84 25.66 -36.82
CA GLY A 100 41.89 24.71 -37.92
C GLY A 100 41.54 23.26 -37.53
N LEU A 101 40.87 23.05 -36.40
CA LEU A 101 40.44 21.72 -35.97
C LEU A 101 39.33 21.19 -36.89
N ALA A 102 39.49 19.97 -37.38
CA ALA A 102 38.52 19.34 -38.27
C ALA A 102 37.19 19.03 -37.55
N THR A 103 37.27 18.66 -36.27
CA THR A 103 36.13 18.32 -35.41
C THR A 103 35.63 19.51 -34.59
N ALA A 104 35.99 20.76 -34.95
CA ALA A 104 35.65 21.95 -34.19
C ALA A 104 34.15 22.03 -33.85
N GLU A 105 33.27 21.76 -34.82
CA GLU A 105 31.81 21.75 -34.67
C GLU A 105 31.23 20.41 -34.19
N THR A 106 32.02 19.33 -34.27
CA THR A 106 31.61 18.00 -33.80
C THR A 106 31.56 17.98 -32.28
N LYS A 107 30.43 17.51 -31.74
CA LYS A 107 30.23 17.35 -30.29
C LYS A 107 30.90 16.07 -29.82
N ILE A 108 31.52 16.11 -28.64
CA ILE A 108 32.03 14.91 -27.99
C ILE A 108 30.84 14.04 -27.57
N THR A 109 30.92 12.74 -27.83
CA THR A 109 29.89 11.75 -27.50
C THR A 109 30.40 10.64 -26.61
N ASP A 110 31.70 10.32 -26.71
CA ASP A 110 32.35 9.27 -25.94
C ASP A 110 33.61 9.84 -25.27
N LEU A 111 33.72 9.58 -23.97
CA LEU A 111 34.84 10.02 -23.11
C LEU A 111 35.69 8.85 -22.63
N THR A 112 35.60 7.68 -23.28
CA THR A 112 36.48 6.53 -23.01
C THR A 112 37.93 6.99 -22.93
N GLY A 113 38.58 6.69 -21.82
CA GLY A 113 39.92 7.17 -21.46
C GLY A 113 39.95 8.22 -20.37
N ILE A 114 38.82 8.85 -20.03
CA ILE A 114 38.74 9.84 -18.94
C ILE A 114 39.10 9.23 -17.58
N GLU A 115 38.86 7.93 -17.37
CA GLU A 115 39.17 7.18 -16.15
C GLU A 115 40.65 7.22 -15.76
N TYR A 116 41.56 7.44 -16.72
CA TYR A 116 43.00 7.53 -16.47
C TYR A 116 43.46 8.89 -15.91
N PHE A 117 42.58 9.90 -15.91
CA PHE A 117 42.88 11.25 -15.39
C PHE A 117 42.71 11.31 -13.86
N VAL A 118 43.28 10.36 -13.12
CA VAL A 118 43.05 10.19 -11.67
C VAL A 118 43.47 11.39 -10.81
N GLY A 119 44.32 12.28 -11.32
CA GLY A 119 44.72 13.55 -10.69
C GLY A 119 43.80 14.74 -10.99
N LEU A 120 42.76 14.54 -11.82
CA LEU A 120 41.89 15.61 -12.29
C LEU A 120 41.11 16.23 -11.14
N GLN A 121 41.22 17.54 -11.02
CA GLN A 121 40.51 18.34 -10.02
C GLN A 121 39.36 19.09 -10.67
N HIS A 122 39.55 19.62 -11.87
CA HIS A 122 38.55 20.43 -12.56
C HIS A 122 38.22 19.84 -13.94
N LEU A 123 36.95 19.44 -14.13
CA LEU A 123 36.45 18.94 -15.41
C LEU A 123 35.34 19.87 -15.93
N VAL A 124 35.60 20.50 -17.08
CA VAL A 124 34.59 21.27 -17.81
C VAL A 124 34.24 20.53 -19.09
N LEU A 125 33.02 20.01 -19.16
CA LEU A 125 32.45 19.33 -20.32
C LEU A 125 31.17 20.06 -20.74
N THR A 126 31.28 21.28 -21.26
CA THR A 126 30.10 22.10 -21.57
C THR A 126 29.71 22.03 -23.05
N SER A 127 28.40 21.91 -23.32
CA SER A 127 27.80 21.93 -24.66
C SER A 127 28.26 20.76 -25.55
N ASN A 128 28.30 19.54 -25.02
CA ASN A 128 28.57 18.32 -25.80
C ASN A 128 27.30 17.46 -25.91
N SER A 129 27.44 16.25 -26.45
CA SER A 129 26.35 15.29 -26.64
C SER A 129 26.63 13.99 -25.88
N VAL A 130 27.32 14.08 -24.74
CA VAL A 130 27.65 12.93 -23.89
C VAL A 130 26.38 12.46 -23.19
N THR A 131 26.11 11.15 -23.27
CA THR A 131 24.94 10.50 -22.68
C THR A 131 25.26 9.73 -21.39
N SER A 132 26.53 9.41 -21.18
CA SER A 132 27.04 8.71 -19.99
C SER A 132 28.41 9.24 -19.63
N LEU A 133 28.68 9.37 -18.33
CA LEU A 133 29.98 9.77 -17.81
C LEU A 133 30.30 8.91 -16.59
N ASP A 134 31.45 8.25 -16.61
CA ASP A 134 32.01 7.56 -15.46
C ASP A 134 33.13 8.43 -14.88
N VAL A 135 32.98 8.83 -13.62
CA VAL A 135 33.97 9.60 -12.85
C VAL A 135 34.44 8.87 -11.60
N SER A 136 34.17 7.56 -11.50
CA SER A 136 34.41 6.77 -10.29
C SER A 136 35.89 6.72 -9.89
N ASP A 137 36.81 6.75 -10.85
CA ASP A 137 38.27 6.81 -10.63
C ASP A 137 38.81 8.24 -10.42
N LEU A 138 37.99 9.28 -10.69
CA LEU A 138 38.37 10.69 -10.56
C LEU A 138 38.21 11.18 -9.10
N THR A 139 38.83 10.48 -8.16
CA THR A 139 38.68 10.71 -6.71
C THR A 139 39.24 12.07 -6.24
N ALA A 140 40.08 12.72 -7.05
CA ALA A 140 40.61 14.06 -6.79
C ALA A 140 39.69 15.21 -7.26
N LEU A 141 38.56 14.90 -7.91
CA LEU A 141 37.68 15.86 -8.55
C LEU A 141 37.03 16.81 -7.53
N GLN A 142 37.19 18.12 -7.76
CA GLN A 142 36.69 19.22 -6.94
C GLN A 142 35.61 20.04 -7.67
N GLU A 143 35.76 20.22 -8.98
CA GLU A 143 34.85 21.01 -9.80
C GLU A 143 34.39 20.21 -11.03
N LEU A 144 33.08 20.07 -11.18
CA LEU A 144 32.46 19.35 -12.29
C LEU A 144 31.42 20.23 -12.98
N GLU A 145 31.69 20.62 -14.23
CA GLU A 145 30.77 21.38 -15.08
C GLU A 145 30.33 20.58 -16.30
N LEU A 146 29.05 20.22 -16.37
CA LEU A 146 28.45 19.37 -17.41
C LEU A 146 27.36 20.09 -18.22
N ASN A 147 27.28 21.42 -18.13
CA ASN A 147 26.20 22.21 -18.71
C ASN A 147 25.91 21.83 -20.17
N PHE A 148 24.64 21.59 -20.49
CA PHE A 148 24.17 21.27 -21.85
C PHE A 148 24.79 19.97 -22.42
N ASN A 149 24.64 18.87 -21.68
CA ASN A 149 24.83 17.49 -22.15
C ASN A 149 23.51 16.70 -22.10
N LEU A 150 23.60 15.38 -22.25
CA LEU A 150 22.47 14.44 -22.35
C LEU A 150 22.60 13.29 -21.32
N ILE A 151 23.27 13.55 -20.19
CA ILE A 151 23.49 12.60 -19.10
C ILE A 151 22.22 12.54 -18.23
N GLY A 152 21.50 11.42 -18.28
CA GLY A 152 20.28 11.19 -17.49
C GLY A 152 20.52 10.53 -16.13
N SER A 153 21.72 10.01 -15.89
CA SER A 153 22.12 9.41 -14.60
C SER A 153 23.59 9.71 -14.34
N LEU A 154 23.93 10.09 -13.12
CA LEU A 154 25.27 10.48 -12.71
C LEU A 154 25.56 9.93 -11.30
N ASP A 155 26.62 9.14 -11.18
CA ASP A 155 27.13 8.63 -9.90
C ASP A 155 28.33 9.48 -9.46
N LEU A 156 28.24 10.08 -8.27
CA LEU A 156 29.27 10.92 -7.66
C LEU A 156 29.76 10.37 -6.31
N SER A 157 29.42 9.12 -6.00
CA SER A 157 29.65 8.51 -4.69
C SER A 157 31.13 8.43 -4.29
N ASN A 158 32.05 8.36 -5.26
CA ASN A 158 33.51 8.35 -5.04
C ASN A 158 34.15 9.75 -5.06
N ASN A 159 33.42 10.80 -5.45
CA ASN A 159 33.95 12.16 -5.63
C ASN A 159 33.70 13.01 -4.38
N SER A 160 34.09 12.51 -3.21
CA SER A 160 33.86 13.17 -1.90
C SER A 160 34.52 14.56 -1.75
N GLN A 161 35.49 14.87 -2.61
CA GLN A 161 36.21 16.15 -2.65
C GLN A 161 35.47 17.23 -3.45
N LEU A 162 34.33 16.90 -4.07
CA LEU A 162 33.58 17.81 -4.94
C LEU A 162 33.02 19.00 -4.14
N THR A 163 33.42 20.21 -4.54
CA THR A 163 32.94 21.48 -3.97
C THR A 163 31.97 22.20 -4.90
N LEU A 164 32.02 21.90 -6.20
CA LEU A 164 31.18 22.54 -7.22
C LEU A 164 30.63 21.52 -8.21
N LEU A 165 29.31 21.51 -8.36
CA LEU A 165 28.59 20.77 -9.39
C LEU A 165 27.71 21.72 -10.19
N ARG A 166 27.96 21.82 -11.49
CA ARG A 166 27.13 22.59 -12.42
C ARG A 166 26.68 21.73 -13.56
N TYR A 167 25.39 21.44 -13.61
CA TYR A 167 24.81 20.73 -14.72
C TYR A 167 23.44 21.28 -15.05
N LYS A 168 23.39 22.25 -15.96
CA LYS A 168 22.16 22.70 -16.59
C LYS A 168 21.69 21.71 -17.65
N GLY A 169 20.43 21.28 -17.55
CA GLY A 169 19.79 20.42 -18.54
C GLY A 169 19.78 21.06 -19.94
N SER A 170 20.04 20.24 -20.97
CA SER A 170 19.98 20.69 -22.35
C SER A 170 18.54 20.85 -22.82
N SER A 171 18.25 21.89 -23.59
CA SER A 171 16.95 22.02 -24.28
C SER A 171 16.76 20.98 -25.38
N SER A 172 17.83 20.28 -25.77
CA SER A 172 17.78 19.16 -26.73
C SER A 172 17.69 17.79 -26.06
N ALA A 173 17.69 17.71 -24.73
CA ALA A 173 17.63 16.45 -24.00
C ALA A 173 16.21 15.87 -24.03
N GLU A 174 16.12 14.57 -24.29
CA GLU A 174 14.92 13.77 -24.02
C GLU A 174 14.70 13.59 -22.50
N GLU A 175 13.53 13.08 -22.12
CA GLU A 175 13.14 12.91 -20.71
C GLU A 175 14.15 12.08 -19.90
N ASN A 176 14.67 11.00 -20.49
CA ASN A 176 15.66 10.10 -19.89
C ASN A 176 17.11 10.60 -20.02
N GLN A 177 17.32 11.79 -20.58
CA GLN A 177 18.62 12.45 -20.75
C GLN A 177 18.76 13.68 -19.83
N LYS A 178 17.82 13.84 -18.91
CA LYS A 178 17.84 14.79 -17.82
C LYS A 178 17.85 14.03 -16.50
N LEU A 179 18.45 14.63 -15.48
CA LEU A 179 18.43 14.03 -14.14
C LEU A 179 17.01 14.12 -13.57
N SER A 180 16.51 13.03 -13.00
CA SER A 180 15.32 13.03 -12.14
C SER A 180 15.67 12.84 -10.66
N THR A 181 16.85 12.28 -10.39
CA THR A 181 17.39 12.00 -9.07
C THR A 181 18.92 12.10 -9.13
N ILE A 182 19.56 12.34 -7.98
CA ILE A 182 21.00 12.24 -7.79
C ILE A 182 21.29 11.99 -6.30
N ASP A 183 22.19 11.06 -5.99
CA ASP A 183 22.67 10.84 -4.64
C ASP A 183 23.90 11.71 -4.38
N LEU A 184 23.77 12.65 -3.43
CA LEU A 184 24.84 13.57 -3.02
C LEU A 184 25.31 13.32 -1.59
N SER A 185 24.89 12.21 -0.97
CA SER A 185 25.13 11.92 0.44
C SER A 185 26.62 11.89 0.83
N ASN A 186 27.49 11.49 -0.10
CA ASN A 186 28.95 11.46 0.10
C ASN A 186 29.65 12.80 -0.23
N ASN A 187 28.98 13.72 -0.93
CA ASN A 187 29.57 14.98 -1.40
C ASN A 187 29.38 16.11 -0.36
N THR A 188 29.77 15.83 0.88
CA THR A 188 29.56 16.72 2.04
C THR A 188 30.32 18.05 1.97
N ALA A 189 31.31 18.15 1.07
CA ALA A 189 32.09 19.37 0.82
C ALA A 189 31.45 20.32 -0.23
N LEU A 190 30.31 19.96 -0.84
CA LEU A 190 29.64 20.78 -1.84
C LEU A 190 29.26 22.16 -1.30
N LYS A 191 29.67 23.20 -2.04
CA LYS A 191 29.35 24.61 -1.77
C LYS A 191 28.46 25.24 -2.83
N HIS A 192 28.59 24.75 -4.06
CA HIS A 192 27.91 25.27 -5.24
C HIS A 192 27.18 24.13 -5.96
N LEU A 193 25.85 24.16 -5.92
CA LEU A 193 24.97 23.22 -6.60
C LEU A 193 24.08 23.95 -7.62
N TYR A 194 24.28 23.67 -8.90
CA TYR A 194 23.56 24.31 -10.00
C TYR A 194 22.99 23.24 -10.93
N LEU A 195 21.71 22.90 -10.75
CA LEU A 195 20.99 21.85 -11.48
C LEU A 195 19.69 22.35 -12.14
N PRO A 196 19.69 23.46 -12.90
CA PRO A 196 18.47 23.95 -13.53
C PRO A 196 18.05 23.13 -14.76
N ASN A 197 16.75 23.15 -15.07
CA ASN A 197 16.11 22.55 -16.25
C ASN A 197 16.26 21.02 -16.39
N HIS A 198 16.22 20.31 -15.26
CA HIS A 198 16.16 18.86 -15.19
C HIS A 198 14.71 18.40 -14.89
N ASN A 199 14.54 17.21 -14.31
CA ASN A 199 13.25 16.59 -14.00
C ASN A 199 13.12 16.28 -12.50
N PHE A 200 13.73 17.09 -11.63
CA PHE A 200 13.66 16.89 -10.19
C PHE A 200 12.27 17.24 -9.64
N VAL A 201 11.70 16.31 -8.87
CA VAL A 201 10.51 16.54 -8.03
C VAL A 201 10.94 16.86 -6.59
N THR A 202 11.99 16.20 -6.11
CA THR A 202 12.61 16.41 -4.80
C THR A 202 14.12 16.16 -4.88
N ILE A 203 14.86 16.59 -3.88
CA ILE A 203 16.28 16.27 -3.70
C ILE A 203 16.61 16.19 -2.21
N ASP A 204 17.36 15.16 -1.81
CA ASP A 204 17.89 15.07 -0.43
C ASP A 204 19.23 15.80 -0.34
N LEU A 205 19.26 16.84 0.50
CA LEU A 205 20.45 17.64 0.80
C LEU A 205 20.81 17.60 2.29
N SER A 206 20.29 16.63 3.05
CA SER A 206 20.48 16.52 4.50
C SER A 206 21.96 16.45 4.92
N ASN A 207 22.83 15.88 4.07
CA ASN A 207 24.27 15.78 4.31
C ASN A 207 25.10 16.91 3.67
N ASN A 208 24.48 17.80 2.88
CA ASN A 208 25.18 18.81 2.08
C ASN A 208 25.09 20.21 2.72
N LEU A 209 25.27 20.29 4.04
CA LEU A 209 25.11 21.53 4.81
C LEU A 209 26.16 22.60 4.49
N ALA A 210 27.20 22.27 3.72
CA ALA A 210 28.24 23.20 3.29
C ALA A 210 27.85 24.08 2.09
N ILE A 211 26.65 23.92 1.52
CA ILE A 211 26.16 24.71 0.38
C ILE A 211 25.91 26.17 0.81
N ASP A 212 26.91 27.02 0.67
CA ASP A 212 26.89 28.43 1.07
C ASP A 212 27.20 29.42 -0.09
N GLU A 213 27.50 28.91 -1.28
CA GLU A 213 27.81 29.74 -2.45
C GLU A 213 26.62 29.85 -3.42
N MET A 214 26.00 28.73 -3.81
CA MET A 214 24.91 28.68 -4.79
C MET A 214 24.06 27.41 -4.65
N LEU A 215 22.75 27.57 -4.73
CA LEU A 215 21.76 26.51 -4.89
C LEU A 215 20.73 26.94 -5.93
N ASP A 216 20.81 26.38 -7.13
CA ASP A 216 19.87 26.68 -8.21
C ASP A 216 19.25 25.41 -8.77
N MET A 217 17.97 25.27 -8.48
CA MET A 217 17.11 24.20 -8.94
C MET A 217 16.01 24.73 -9.89
N SER A 218 16.18 25.91 -10.48
CA SER A 218 15.14 26.53 -11.31
C SER A 218 14.78 25.71 -12.56
N GLY A 219 13.50 25.72 -12.94
CA GLY A 219 13.01 25.00 -14.13
C GLY A 219 12.92 23.48 -13.95
N ASN A 220 12.94 22.99 -12.70
CA ASN A 220 12.59 21.62 -12.36
C ASN A 220 11.10 21.55 -11.95
N PRO A 221 10.37 20.46 -12.23
CA PRO A 221 8.93 20.39 -11.97
C PRO A 221 8.50 20.46 -10.51
N GLY A 222 9.38 20.07 -9.57
CA GLY A 222 9.08 20.01 -8.13
C GLY A 222 7.83 19.17 -7.77
N PRO A 223 7.36 19.23 -6.50
CA PRO A 223 6.22 18.43 -6.04
C PRO A 223 4.89 18.76 -6.70
N ASP A 224 4.68 19.99 -7.20
CA ASP A 224 3.42 20.38 -7.85
C ASP A 224 3.38 20.04 -9.35
N GLY A 225 4.52 19.71 -9.95
CA GLY A 225 4.69 19.35 -11.35
C GLY A 225 4.78 20.54 -12.31
N ASP A 226 4.78 21.77 -11.81
CA ASP A 226 4.91 23.01 -12.57
C ASP A 226 6.35 23.56 -12.50
N PRO A 227 7.14 23.52 -13.59
CA PRO A 227 8.51 24.00 -13.57
C PRO A 227 8.66 25.52 -13.40
N ASP A 228 7.57 26.29 -13.45
CA ASP A 228 7.57 27.75 -13.29
C ASP A 228 7.34 28.19 -11.83
N THR A 229 7.05 27.28 -10.90
CA THR A 229 6.94 27.56 -9.46
C THR A 229 8.26 27.26 -8.74
N ALA A 230 8.52 27.96 -7.63
CA ALA A 230 9.62 27.64 -6.74
C ALA A 230 9.08 26.73 -5.64
N ASP A 231 9.36 25.43 -5.71
CA ASP A 231 8.68 24.43 -4.89
C ASP A 231 9.57 23.25 -4.46
N ILE A 232 10.82 23.15 -4.92
CA ILE A 232 11.76 22.15 -4.39
C ILE A 232 12.13 22.48 -2.94
N VAL A 233 11.69 21.62 -2.03
CA VAL A 233 11.90 21.77 -0.59
C VAL A 233 13.33 21.41 -0.22
N VAL A 234 14.01 22.29 0.50
CA VAL A 234 15.40 22.10 0.95
C VAL A 234 15.57 22.46 2.43
N PRO A 235 16.61 21.93 3.11
CA PRO A 235 16.87 22.22 4.52
C PRO A 235 16.96 23.72 4.83
N ALA A 236 16.27 24.20 5.87
CA ALA A 236 16.33 25.59 6.33
C ALA A 236 17.77 26.05 6.62
N ALA A 237 18.60 25.16 7.15
CA ALA A 237 20.01 25.43 7.40
C ALA A 237 20.78 25.85 6.12
N ILE A 238 20.46 25.24 4.97
CA ILE A 238 21.02 25.60 3.67
C ILE A 238 20.31 26.84 3.11
N TYR A 239 18.99 26.88 3.20
CA TYR A 239 18.20 28.00 2.66
C TYR A 239 18.59 29.33 3.30
N ASP A 240 18.71 29.38 4.63
CA ASP A 240 18.93 30.60 5.41
C ASP A 240 20.36 31.14 5.34
N GLN A 241 21.34 30.30 5.03
CA GLN A 241 22.74 30.76 4.87
C GLN A 241 23.02 31.37 3.49
N LEU A 242 22.18 31.08 2.49
CA LEU A 242 22.32 31.62 1.14
C LEU A 242 21.66 32.99 0.98
N ALA A 243 22.33 33.89 0.25
CA ALA A 243 21.72 35.13 -0.21
C ALA A 243 20.55 34.82 -1.18
N PRO A 244 19.47 35.64 -1.22
CA PRO A 244 18.29 35.37 -2.06
C PRO A 244 18.61 35.15 -3.55
N GLU A 245 19.61 35.84 -4.09
CA GLU A 245 20.09 35.70 -5.47
C GLU A 245 20.78 34.35 -5.76
N ASN A 246 21.17 33.62 -4.72
CA ASN A 246 21.90 32.36 -4.80
C ASN A 246 21.04 31.14 -4.41
N ARG A 247 19.74 31.30 -4.20
CA ARG A 247 18.79 30.23 -3.86
C ARG A 247 17.56 30.25 -4.77
N LEU A 248 17.71 29.68 -5.97
CA LEU A 248 16.70 29.76 -7.03
C LEU A 248 15.96 28.42 -7.19
N GLY A 249 14.65 28.47 -7.42
CA GLY A 249 13.82 27.28 -7.61
C GLY A 249 13.68 26.40 -6.35
N VAL A 250 13.90 26.97 -5.16
CA VAL A 250 13.83 26.24 -3.89
C VAL A 250 13.00 26.98 -2.84
N VAL A 251 12.43 26.22 -1.92
CA VAL A 251 11.72 26.71 -0.72
C VAL A 251 12.30 26.04 0.52
N SER A 252 12.35 26.77 1.63
CA SER A 252 12.77 26.19 2.91
C SER A 252 11.70 25.23 3.43
N ASP A 253 12.14 24.08 3.92
CA ASP A 253 11.33 23.14 4.71
C ASP A 253 10.66 23.78 5.93
N ALA A 254 11.25 24.82 6.55
CA ALA A 254 10.63 25.58 7.63
C ALA A 254 9.37 26.35 7.21
N ASN A 255 9.14 26.53 5.91
CA ASN A 255 7.97 27.21 5.35
C ASN A 255 6.97 26.25 4.69
N VAL A 256 7.22 24.94 4.74
CA VAL A 256 6.32 23.92 4.23
C VAL A 256 5.57 23.31 5.41
N THR A 257 4.27 23.59 5.50
CA THR A 257 3.43 22.95 6.50
C THR A 257 2.88 21.64 5.94
N ALA A 258 3.39 20.51 6.43
CA ALA A 258 2.80 19.21 6.10
C ALA A 258 1.38 19.14 6.67
N THR A 259 0.44 18.62 5.87
CA THR A 259 -0.94 18.38 6.28
C THR A 259 -1.16 16.87 6.44
N VAL A 260 -1.73 16.47 7.57
CA VAL A 260 -2.08 15.09 7.89
C VAL A 260 -3.44 14.72 7.31
N PHE A 261 -3.54 13.48 6.82
CA PHE A 261 -4.77 12.80 6.38
C PHE A 261 -4.94 11.46 7.10
N LEU A 262 -6.14 11.20 7.61
CA LEU A 262 -6.54 9.94 8.22
C LEU A 262 -7.50 9.18 7.29
N ALA A 263 -7.26 7.90 7.10
CA ALA A 263 -8.11 7.02 6.30
C ALA A 263 -8.13 5.60 6.88
N VAL A 264 -9.14 4.83 6.50
CA VAL A 264 -9.24 3.39 6.75
C VAL A 264 -9.42 2.67 5.41
N ASP A 265 -8.87 1.47 5.29
CA ASP A 265 -9.04 0.63 4.10
C ASP A 265 -10.42 -0.07 4.06
N ASN A 266 -11.01 -0.32 5.23
CA ASN A 266 -12.31 -0.92 5.39
C ASN A 266 -13.15 -0.20 6.45
N GLU A 267 -14.33 0.27 6.06
CA GLU A 267 -15.29 0.96 6.95
C GLU A 267 -16.24 -0.01 7.66
N THR A 268 -16.27 -1.28 7.25
CA THR A 268 -17.11 -2.32 7.86
C THR A 268 -16.33 -3.62 7.97
N ILE A 269 -16.17 -4.14 9.18
CA ILE A 269 -15.48 -5.40 9.47
C ILE A 269 -16.46 -6.34 10.18
N SER A 270 -16.30 -7.64 9.97
CA SER A 270 -17.03 -8.66 10.73
C SER A 270 -16.38 -8.84 12.10
N GLU A 271 -17.19 -9.14 13.12
CA GLU A 271 -16.73 -9.54 14.45
C GLU A 271 -15.86 -10.82 14.41
N ALA A 272 -16.12 -11.69 13.42
CA ALA A 272 -15.35 -12.90 13.09
C ALA A 272 -13.93 -12.60 12.58
N ASP A 273 -13.08 -12.12 13.48
CA ASP A 273 -11.67 -11.77 13.29
C ASP A 273 -11.44 -10.72 12.18
N GLY A 274 -12.39 -9.83 11.95
CA GLY A 274 -12.26 -8.74 10.98
C GLY A 274 -11.16 -7.74 11.34
N MET A 275 -10.56 -7.11 10.33
CA MET A 275 -9.49 -6.13 10.53
C MET A 275 -9.65 -4.91 9.62
N ALA A 276 -9.22 -3.76 10.13
CA ALA A 276 -9.07 -2.51 9.38
C ALA A 276 -7.68 -1.91 9.60
N THR A 277 -7.07 -1.45 8.52
CA THR A 277 -5.81 -0.71 8.51
C THR A 277 -6.10 0.78 8.55
N ILE A 278 -5.65 1.44 9.62
CA ILE A 278 -5.71 2.89 9.76
C ILE A 278 -4.45 3.48 9.16
N THR A 279 -4.60 4.38 8.20
CA THR A 279 -3.50 5.03 7.50
C THR A 279 -3.46 6.50 7.83
N VAL A 280 -2.32 6.95 8.35
CA VAL A 280 -1.95 8.36 8.43
C VAL A 280 -1.08 8.67 7.22
N SER A 281 -1.42 9.70 6.46
CA SER A 281 -0.62 10.17 5.32
C SER A 281 -0.37 11.69 5.37
N LEU A 282 0.70 12.12 4.72
CA LEU A 282 1.13 13.51 4.60
C LEU A 282 1.10 13.95 3.14
N ASN A 283 0.74 15.20 2.87
CA ASN A 283 0.89 15.79 1.53
C ASN A 283 2.36 15.98 1.10
N ALA A 284 3.28 16.05 2.06
CA ALA A 284 4.71 16.19 1.83
C ALA A 284 5.49 15.54 2.98
N ALA A 285 6.65 14.94 2.66
CA ALA A 285 7.56 14.43 3.68
C ALA A 285 8.13 15.60 4.51
N THR A 286 8.42 15.34 5.78
CA THR A 286 9.07 16.32 6.66
C THR A 286 10.44 15.83 7.10
N ASN A 287 11.28 16.75 7.59
CA ASN A 287 12.62 16.45 8.09
C ASN A 287 12.65 15.98 9.56
N GLN A 288 11.48 15.84 10.19
CA GLN A 288 11.30 15.42 11.58
C GLN A 288 10.21 14.35 11.64
N ASP A 289 10.13 13.60 12.73
CA ASP A 289 9.02 12.68 12.90
C ASP A 289 7.71 13.46 13.10
N VAL A 290 6.67 13.09 12.36
CA VAL A 290 5.30 13.59 12.57
C VAL A 290 4.56 12.59 13.44
N THR A 291 4.11 13.03 14.61
CA THR A 291 3.33 12.20 15.55
C THR A 291 1.87 12.64 15.49
N VAL A 292 0.98 11.68 15.25
CA VAL A 292 -0.47 11.84 15.23
C VAL A 292 -1.06 11.03 16.38
N VAL A 293 -1.71 11.72 17.31
CA VAL A 293 -2.42 11.10 18.43
C VAL A 293 -3.90 11.05 18.08
N LEU A 294 -4.50 9.87 18.18
CA LEU A 294 -5.90 9.60 17.91
C LEU A 294 -6.71 9.56 19.21
N SER A 295 -7.87 10.20 19.19
CA SER A 295 -8.94 9.95 20.16
C SER A 295 -9.86 8.84 19.65
N VAL A 296 -10.39 8.04 20.58
CA VAL A 296 -11.26 6.91 20.29
C VAL A 296 -12.63 7.14 20.92
N ALA A 297 -13.69 6.95 20.14
CA ALA A 297 -15.09 7.01 20.55
C ALA A 297 -15.90 5.94 19.81
N GLY A 298 -17.22 5.89 19.99
CA GLY A 298 -18.09 4.90 19.35
C GLY A 298 -19.01 4.21 20.34
N THR A 299 -19.65 3.13 19.91
CA THR A 299 -20.44 2.24 20.77
C THR A 299 -19.63 1.05 21.26
N ALA A 300 -18.68 0.58 20.44
CA ALA A 300 -17.80 -0.53 20.78
C ALA A 300 -16.79 -0.17 21.88
N THR A 301 -16.59 -1.13 22.77
CA THR A 301 -15.70 -1.19 23.92
C THR A 301 -14.37 -1.84 23.58
N GLN A 302 -13.29 -1.10 23.80
CA GLN A 302 -11.92 -1.62 23.59
C GLN A 302 -11.62 -2.78 24.57
N ASP A 303 -10.92 -3.79 24.05
CA ASP A 303 -10.55 -5.06 24.71
C ASP A 303 -11.73 -6.01 24.99
N THR A 304 -12.96 -5.61 24.62
CA THR A 304 -14.13 -6.49 24.52
C THR A 304 -14.43 -6.78 23.06
N ASP A 305 -14.67 -5.74 22.24
CA ASP A 305 -15.18 -5.91 20.87
C ASP A 305 -14.06 -5.66 19.83
N TYR A 306 -13.00 -4.96 20.23
CA TYR A 306 -11.82 -4.74 19.38
C TYR A 306 -10.53 -4.46 20.15
N THR A 307 -9.40 -4.65 19.47
CA THR A 307 -8.09 -4.14 19.88
C THR A 307 -7.54 -3.12 18.89
N LEU A 308 -6.77 -2.15 19.39
CA LEU A 308 -6.07 -1.16 18.58
C LEU A 308 -4.57 -1.24 18.83
N SER A 309 -3.75 -1.37 17.78
CA SER A 309 -2.30 -1.57 17.96
C SER A 309 -1.56 -0.36 18.52
N THR A 310 -2.04 0.86 18.28
CA THR A 310 -1.57 2.10 18.91
C THR A 310 -2.56 3.25 18.66
N THR A 311 -2.66 4.18 19.61
CA THR A 311 -3.33 5.49 19.41
C THR A 311 -2.35 6.60 18.99
N SER A 312 -1.04 6.32 18.97
CA SER A 312 0.02 7.26 18.59
C SER A 312 0.75 6.73 17.36
N ILE A 313 0.41 7.26 16.19
CA ILE A 313 1.00 6.88 14.90
C ILE A 313 2.12 7.86 14.57
N VAL A 314 3.31 7.33 14.29
CA VAL A 314 4.50 8.14 13.95
C VAL A 314 4.84 7.93 12.48
N VAL A 315 4.79 8.99 11.68
CA VAL A 315 5.36 9.03 10.33
C VAL A 315 6.83 9.48 10.47
N PRO A 316 7.83 8.60 10.24
CA PRO A 316 9.22 8.96 10.42
C PRO A 316 9.67 10.07 9.46
N ALA A 317 10.69 10.84 9.85
CA ALA A 317 11.33 11.81 8.96
C ALA A 317 11.67 11.20 7.59
N GLY A 318 11.37 11.93 6.51
CA GLY A 318 11.54 11.50 5.13
C GLY A 318 10.42 10.61 4.58
N GLN A 319 9.49 10.12 5.41
CA GLN A 319 8.33 9.34 4.98
C GLN A 319 7.06 10.20 4.88
N THR A 320 6.08 9.69 4.13
CA THR A 320 4.78 10.35 3.92
C THR A 320 3.61 9.56 4.48
N SER A 321 3.82 8.38 5.04
CA SER A 321 2.74 7.59 5.64
C SER A 321 3.22 6.64 6.72
N ALA A 322 2.31 6.28 7.61
CA ALA A 322 2.45 5.22 8.60
C ALA A 322 1.06 4.63 8.92
N THR A 323 1.03 3.43 9.48
CA THR A 323 -0.22 2.71 9.74
C THR A 323 -0.36 2.23 11.18
N ALA A 324 -1.61 2.05 11.60
CA ALA A 324 -2.02 1.26 12.75
C ALA A 324 -3.09 0.25 12.30
N THR A 325 -3.47 -0.65 13.19
CA THR A 325 -4.41 -1.73 12.90
C THR A 325 -5.45 -1.81 14.01
N LEU A 326 -6.70 -1.93 13.61
CA LEU A 326 -7.82 -2.32 14.45
C LEU A 326 -8.22 -3.74 14.10
N SER A 327 -8.43 -4.58 15.11
CA SER A 327 -8.86 -5.98 14.96
C SER A 327 -10.08 -6.20 15.82
N ALA A 328 -11.18 -6.70 15.24
CA ALA A 328 -12.33 -7.15 15.99
C ALA A 328 -11.98 -8.35 16.88
N ILE A 329 -12.76 -8.56 17.93
CA ILE A 329 -12.63 -9.69 18.85
C ILE A 329 -13.94 -10.48 18.73
N GLN A 330 -13.86 -11.75 18.34
CA GLN A 330 -15.02 -12.63 18.37
C GLN A 330 -15.37 -13.07 19.79
N ASP A 331 -16.66 -13.04 20.13
CA ASP A 331 -17.22 -13.76 21.28
C ASP A 331 -18.52 -14.53 20.93
N ASP A 332 -19.32 -14.93 21.94
CA ASP A 332 -20.55 -15.72 21.76
C ASP A 332 -21.81 -14.90 22.16
N GLU A 333 -21.66 -13.59 22.40
CA GLU A 333 -22.69 -12.71 22.91
C GLU A 333 -23.35 -11.92 21.79
N ALA A 334 -24.69 -11.97 21.68
CA ALA A 334 -25.40 -11.17 20.69
C ALA A 334 -25.59 -9.73 21.20
N GLU A 335 -24.82 -8.80 20.65
CA GLU A 335 -24.77 -7.38 21.06
C GLU A 335 -25.27 -6.45 19.94
N GLY A 336 -25.25 -6.94 18.70
CA GLY A 336 -25.64 -6.23 17.50
C GLY A 336 -24.56 -5.26 17.01
N ASN A 337 -24.70 -4.76 15.78
CA ASN A 337 -23.61 -3.98 15.15
C ASN A 337 -23.19 -2.73 15.95
N GLU A 338 -21.88 -2.58 16.08
CA GLU A 338 -21.26 -1.50 16.84
C GLU A 338 -20.32 -0.64 15.99
N THR A 339 -19.81 0.45 16.58
CA THR A 339 -18.97 1.42 15.89
C THR A 339 -17.73 1.79 16.69
N VAL A 340 -16.62 1.99 15.98
CA VAL A 340 -15.41 2.65 16.48
C VAL A 340 -15.16 3.91 15.64
N VAL A 341 -15.04 5.05 16.31
CA VAL A 341 -14.76 6.35 15.69
C VAL A 341 -13.39 6.81 16.13
N LEU A 342 -12.49 7.00 15.17
CA LEU A 342 -11.13 7.49 15.38
C LEU A 342 -11.03 8.92 14.83
N ASP A 343 -10.66 9.87 15.68
CA ASP A 343 -10.48 11.28 15.30
C ASP A 343 -9.08 11.75 15.69
N ILE A 344 -8.52 12.70 14.94
CA ILE A 344 -7.21 13.28 15.24
C ILE A 344 -7.34 14.20 16.46
N GLU A 345 -6.77 13.77 17.59
CA GLU A 345 -6.72 14.58 18.82
C GLU A 345 -5.63 15.66 18.73
N SER A 346 -4.42 15.28 18.27
CA SER A 346 -3.31 16.22 18.12
C SER A 346 -2.27 15.76 17.10
N VAL A 347 -1.56 16.73 16.53
CA VAL A 347 -0.46 16.52 15.58
C VAL A 347 0.75 17.34 16.02
N THR A 348 1.95 16.77 15.92
CA THR A 348 3.21 17.49 16.10
C THR A 348 4.01 17.54 14.79
N ASN A 349 4.69 18.66 14.50
CA ASN A 349 5.50 18.88 13.29
C ASN A 349 4.73 18.84 11.95
N ALA A 350 3.40 18.89 12.01
CA ALA A 350 2.48 19.02 10.88
C ALA A 350 1.16 19.65 11.36
N GLU A 351 0.25 19.97 10.46
CA GLU A 351 -1.11 20.41 10.75
C GLU A 351 -2.11 19.31 10.35
N ALA A 352 -3.19 19.14 11.11
CA ALA A 352 -4.31 18.29 10.68
C ALA A 352 -5.17 19.05 9.66
N ALA A 353 -5.70 18.38 8.64
CA ALA A 353 -6.77 18.99 7.85
C ALA A 353 -8.03 19.14 8.71
N GLU A 354 -8.92 20.07 8.35
CA GLU A 354 -10.17 20.27 9.10
C GLU A 354 -11.03 18.99 9.10
N ASN A 355 -11.49 18.56 10.28
CA ASN A 355 -12.42 17.45 10.54
C ASN A 355 -12.02 16.10 9.92
N GLN A 356 -11.11 15.36 10.58
CA GLN A 356 -10.69 14.03 10.14
C GLN A 356 -11.03 12.95 11.18
N ALA A 357 -12.31 12.62 11.23
CA ALA A 357 -12.78 11.41 11.89
C ALA A 357 -13.05 10.32 10.85
N VAL A 358 -12.68 9.09 11.17
CA VAL A 358 -13.04 7.88 10.43
C VAL A 358 -13.88 6.99 11.33
N THR A 359 -14.87 6.31 10.75
CA THR A 359 -15.75 5.38 11.46
C THR A 359 -15.57 3.99 10.87
N ILE A 360 -15.42 3.00 11.73
CA ILE A 360 -15.41 1.58 11.40
C ILE A 360 -16.63 0.95 12.09
N ASN A 361 -17.45 0.23 11.33
CA ASN A 361 -18.57 -0.56 11.86
C ASN A 361 -18.08 -2.01 12.09
N ILE A 362 -18.42 -2.58 13.24
CA ILE A 362 -18.22 -3.99 13.56
C ILE A 362 -19.58 -4.68 13.40
N GLU A 363 -19.66 -5.65 12.51
CA GLU A 363 -20.87 -6.45 12.26
C GLU A 363 -20.82 -7.72 13.11
N ASP A 364 -21.74 -7.78 14.07
CA ASP A 364 -22.02 -8.90 14.96
C ASP A 364 -22.51 -10.10 14.14
N ASP A 365 -21.98 -11.29 14.43
CA ASP A 365 -22.32 -12.53 13.73
C ASP A 365 -23.19 -13.49 14.56
N GLU A 366 -23.59 -13.08 15.75
CA GLU A 366 -24.51 -13.78 16.64
C GLU A 366 -25.98 -13.52 16.26
N ILE A 367 -26.78 -14.59 16.20
CA ILE A 367 -28.20 -14.49 15.84
C ILE A 367 -29.04 -14.19 17.10
N VAL A 368 -29.63 -13.00 17.17
CA VAL A 368 -30.69 -12.69 18.16
C VAL A 368 -32.01 -13.36 17.77
N ILE A 369 -32.30 -14.53 18.32
CA ILE A 369 -33.61 -15.20 18.10
C ILE A 369 -34.67 -14.67 19.08
N SER A 370 -35.63 -13.88 18.59
CA SER A 370 -36.80 -13.43 19.37
C SER A 370 -38.00 -14.38 19.27
N LEU A 371 -37.79 -15.63 18.90
CA LEU A 371 -38.82 -16.66 18.78
C LEU A 371 -38.76 -17.58 20.00
N LEU A 372 -39.90 -17.89 20.61
CA LEU A 372 -39.99 -18.86 21.70
C LEU A 372 -41.19 -19.79 21.55
N ILE A 373 -41.17 -20.93 22.24
CA ILE A 373 -42.33 -21.83 22.37
C ILE A 373 -43.14 -21.41 23.61
N ASN A 374 -44.41 -21.09 23.44
CA ASN A 374 -45.28 -20.64 24.53
C ASN A 374 -46.19 -21.77 25.06
N GLU A 375 -46.69 -22.63 24.18
CA GLU A 375 -47.59 -23.72 24.54
C GLU A 375 -47.33 -24.96 23.67
N VAL A 376 -47.36 -26.15 24.28
CA VAL A 376 -47.23 -27.43 23.58
C VAL A 376 -48.27 -28.42 24.10
N LEU A 377 -49.04 -29.02 23.18
CA LEU A 377 -49.93 -30.13 23.47
C LEU A 377 -49.42 -31.37 22.74
N TYR A 378 -48.78 -32.28 23.49
CA TYR A 378 -48.31 -33.57 22.98
C TYR A 378 -49.23 -34.75 23.40
N ASP A 379 -50.16 -34.52 24.32
CA ASP A 379 -51.09 -35.56 24.80
C ASP A 379 -52.51 -34.99 24.92
N PRO A 380 -53.25 -34.83 23.79
CA PRO A 380 -54.64 -34.40 23.81
C PRO A 380 -55.57 -35.35 24.61
N SER A 381 -56.53 -34.79 25.34
CA SER A 381 -57.50 -35.57 26.13
C SER A 381 -58.35 -36.51 25.26
N ASN A 382 -58.35 -37.79 25.60
CA ASN A 382 -59.19 -38.79 24.92
C ASN A 382 -60.64 -38.88 25.44
N ASP A 383 -61.08 -37.95 26.30
CA ASP A 383 -62.47 -37.88 26.77
C ASP A 383 -63.35 -37.09 25.79
N ALA A 384 -64.05 -37.82 24.92
CA ALA A 384 -64.97 -37.27 23.93
C ALA A 384 -64.33 -36.21 23.01
N LEU A 385 -64.70 -34.94 23.16
CA LEU A 385 -64.17 -33.81 22.38
C LEU A 385 -63.36 -32.85 23.25
N ASP A 386 -63.04 -33.21 24.50
CA ASP A 386 -62.26 -32.34 25.38
C ASP A 386 -60.82 -32.17 24.87
N GLY A 387 -60.31 -33.11 24.07
CA GLY A 387 -59.01 -33.04 23.40
C GLY A 387 -59.03 -32.48 21.97
N ASP A 388 -60.17 -32.05 21.45
CA ASP A 388 -60.29 -31.46 20.10
C ASP A 388 -59.71 -30.04 20.09
N ALA A 389 -58.38 -29.95 20.10
CA ALA A 389 -57.65 -28.69 20.22
C ALA A 389 -57.68 -27.88 18.92
N ASN A 390 -57.77 -28.54 17.78
CA ASN A 390 -57.91 -27.86 16.49
C ASN A 390 -59.36 -27.39 16.23
N GLY A 391 -60.34 -27.87 17.01
CA GLY A 391 -61.73 -27.41 17.01
C GLY A 391 -62.53 -27.84 15.78
N ASP A 392 -62.07 -28.84 15.03
CA ASP A 392 -62.72 -29.31 13.80
C ASP A 392 -63.93 -30.22 14.07
N GLY A 393 -64.17 -30.55 15.34
CA GLY A 393 -65.29 -31.35 15.82
C GLY A 393 -64.97 -32.85 15.92
N VAL A 394 -63.72 -33.25 15.72
CA VAL A 394 -63.26 -34.64 15.76
C VAL A 394 -61.99 -34.76 16.59
N TYR A 395 -62.08 -35.48 17.72
CA TYR A 395 -60.87 -35.88 18.44
C TYR A 395 -60.01 -36.85 17.63
N SER A 396 -58.72 -36.54 17.55
CA SER A 396 -57.68 -37.31 16.91
C SER A 396 -56.34 -37.02 17.60
N GLN A 397 -55.77 -38.04 18.28
CA GLN A 397 -54.51 -37.90 19.03
C GLN A 397 -53.43 -37.15 18.23
N ALA A 398 -53.17 -37.58 17.00
CA ALA A 398 -52.12 -37.01 16.15
C ALA A 398 -52.51 -35.66 15.54
N GLU A 399 -53.79 -35.41 15.24
CA GLU A 399 -54.18 -34.18 14.54
C GLU A 399 -54.46 -33.01 15.49
N ASP A 400 -54.77 -33.30 16.76
CA ASP A 400 -55.02 -32.33 17.82
C ASP A 400 -53.76 -31.92 18.59
N GLU A 401 -52.66 -32.65 18.44
CA GLU A 401 -51.35 -32.21 18.89
C GLU A 401 -51.00 -30.83 18.32
N PHE A 402 -50.34 -29.97 19.10
CA PHE A 402 -49.85 -28.69 18.58
C PHE A 402 -48.62 -28.16 19.29
N ILE A 403 -47.91 -27.28 18.59
CA ILE A 403 -46.85 -26.43 19.12
C ILE A 403 -47.15 -24.97 18.76
N GLU A 404 -47.10 -24.10 19.76
CA GLU A 404 -47.34 -22.66 19.65
C GLU A 404 -46.02 -21.90 19.84
N PHE A 405 -45.71 -21.06 18.86
CA PHE A 405 -44.60 -20.13 18.94
C PHE A 405 -45.07 -18.70 19.10
N TYR A 406 -44.28 -17.90 19.79
CA TYR A 406 -44.48 -16.47 19.98
C TYR A 406 -43.28 -15.69 19.45
N ASN A 407 -43.57 -14.67 18.64
CA ASN A 407 -42.60 -13.68 18.19
C ASN A 407 -42.52 -12.54 19.21
N ASP A 408 -41.47 -12.53 20.03
CA ASP A 408 -41.21 -11.53 21.08
C ASP A 408 -40.48 -10.28 20.55
N SER A 409 -40.28 -10.17 19.23
CA SER A 409 -39.69 -8.96 18.62
C SER A 409 -40.74 -7.89 18.34
N ASP A 410 -40.26 -6.64 18.24
CA ASP A 410 -41.04 -5.48 17.81
C ASP A 410 -41.35 -5.47 16.30
N ASP A 411 -40.77 -6.39 15.53
CA ASP A 411 -40.93 -6.52 14.09
C ASP A 411 -41.66 -7.82 13.70
N ALA A 412 -42.22 -7.86 12.49
CA ALA A 412 -42.80 -9.09 11.97
C ALA A 412 -41.69 -10.08 11.62
N LEU A 413 -41.81 -11.33 12.08
CA LEU A 413 -40.86 -12.40 11.81
C LEU A 413 -41.30 -13.19 10.56
N ASP A 414 -40.40 -13.30 9.59
CA ASP A 414 -40.57 -14.21 8.45
C ASP A 414 -40.03 -15.60 8.81
N MET A 415 -40.92 -16.58 8.89
CA MET A 415 -40.59 -17.97 9.18
C MET A 415 -40.61 -18.85 7.92
N SER A 416 -40.55 -18.25 6.72
CA SER A 416 -40.51 -19.00 5.47
C SER A 416 -39.35 -19.99 5.45
N GLY A 417 -39.65 -21.27 5.20
CA GLY A 417 -38.65 -22.33 5.11
C GLY A 417 -38.14 -22.85 6.45
N PHE A 418 -38.61 -22.32 7.58
CA PHE A 418 -38.31 -22.90 8.89
C PHE A 418 -38.82 -24.34 8.96
N MET A 419 -38.24 -25.15 9.85
CA MET A 419 -38.57 -26.56 9.95
C MET A 419 -38.75 -27.01 11.40
N ILE A 420 -39.70 -27.92 11.60
CA ILE A 420 -39.96 -28.61 12.87
C ILE A 420 -39.64 -30.09 12.66
N TYR A 421 -38.82 -30.64 13.54
CA TYR A 421 -38.40 -32.05 13.55
C TYR A 421 -38.74 -32.70 14.89
N ASP A 422 -39.13 -33.96 14.85
CA ASP A 422 -38.93 -34.89 15.96
C ASP A 422 -37.47 -35.40 15.99
N ALA A 423 -37.11 -36.20 17.00
CA ALA A 423 -35.74 -36.67 17.20
C ALA A 423 -35.22 -37.51 16.03
N ASP A 424 -36.04 -38.43 15.48
CA ASP A 424 -35.64 -39.32 14.39
C ASP A 424 -35.58 -38.56 13.05
N GLY A 425 -36.55 -37.69 12.81
CA GLY A 425 -36.67 -36.82 11.65
C GLY A 425 -35.51 -35.83 11.55
N TYR A 426 -35.06 -35.29 12.69
CA TYR A 426 -33.88 -34.41 12.72
C TYR A 426 -32.62 -35.16 12.27
N LEU A 427 -32.41 -36.38 12.78
CA LEU A 427 -31.27 -37.23 12.37
C LEU A 427 -31.36 -37.67 10.91
N ALA A 428 -32.58 -37.85 10.38
CA ALA A 428 -32.84 -38.26 9.01
C ALA A 428 -32.91 -37.10 8.01
N GLY A 429 -32.96 -35.84 8.47
CA GLY A 429 -33.18 -34.67 7.62
C GLY A 429 -34.58 -34.63 6.99
N THR A 430 -35.59 -35.17 7.68
CA THR A 430 -36.99 -35.23 7.22
C THR A 430 -37.90 -34.51 8.21
N PRO A 431 -38.23 -33.23 7.98
CA PRO A 431 -39.03 -32.44 8.93
C PRO A 431 -40.48 -32.92 8.97
N ASN A 432 -41.09 -32.83 10.15
CA ASN A 432 -42.51 -33.04 10.38
C ASN A 432 -43.30 -31.88 9.75
N HIS A 433 -42.80 -30.66 9.92
CA HIS A 433 -43.36 -29.48 9.27
C HIS A 433 -42.29 -28.60 8.63
N THR A 434 -42.57 -28.11 7.42
CA THR A 434 -41.82 -27.03 6.77
C THR A 434 -42.77 -25.86 6.59
N PHE A 435 -42.44 -24.72 7.21
CA PHE A 435 -43.24 -23.51 7.11
C PHE A 435 -43.25 -23.00 5.66
N PRO A 436 -44.42 -22.85 5.02
CA PRO A 436 -44.51 -22.39 3.64
C PRO A 436 -43.94 -20.98 3.44
N GLU A 437 -43.51 -20.70 2.21
CA GLU A 437 -43.15 -19.35 1.77
C GLU A 437 -44.24 -18.31 2.08
N GLY A 438 -43.84 -17.18 2.64
CA GLY A 438 -44.71 -16.11 3.10
C GLY A 438 -45.35 -16.34 4.47
N THR A 439 -44.81 -17.26 5.28
CA THR A 439 -45.25 -17.42 6.68
C THR A 439 -44.72 -16.25 7.51
N ILE A 440 -45.53 -15.22 7.68
CA ILE A 440 -45.19 -14.04 8.47
C ILE A 440 -45.93 -14.05 9.81
N VAL A 441 -45.19 -14.10 10.91
CA VAL A 441 -45.73 -13.93 12.26
C VAL A 441 -45.63 -12.45 12.65
N PRO A 442 -46.74 -11.76 12.98
CA PRO A 442 -46.69 -10.36 13.39
C PRO A 442 -45.77 -10.15 14.59
N ALA A 443 -45.25 -8.91 14.75
CA ALA A 443 -44.63 -8.47 16.00
C ALA A 443 -45.57 -8.74 17.18
N HIS A 444 -45.04 -9.31 18.25
CA HIS A 444 -45.81 -9.70 19.44
C HIS A 444 -46.99 -10.65 19.11
N GLY A 445 -46.89 -11.42 18.03
CA GLY A 445 -47.91 -12.34 17.54
C GLY A 445 -47.53 -13.81 17.72
N ALA A 446 -48.52 -14.70 17.59
CA ALA A 446 -48.33 -16.15 17.72
C ALA A 446 -48.60 -16.89 16.41
N ILE A 447 -47.97 -18.06 16.28
CA ILE A 447 -48.28 -19.07 15.27
C ILE A 447 -48.50 -20.43 15.94
N VAL A 448 -49.56 -21.11 15.55
CA VAL A 448 -49.91 -22.45 16.03
C VAL A 448 -49.78 -23.43 14.87
N VAL A 449 -49.00 -24.48 15.07
CA VAL A 449 -48.91 -25.61 14.15
C VAL A 449 -49.61 -26.79 14.80
N PHE A 450 -50.74 -27.20 14.24
CA PHE A 450 -51.44 -28.43 14.63
C PHE A 450 -50.86 -29.64 13.89
N GLY A 451 -51.00 -30.83 14.46
CA GLY A 451 -50.59 -32.07 13.82
C GLY A 451 -51.34 -32.32 12.50
N GLY A 452 -52.62 -31.97 12.43
CA GLY A 452 -53.41 -32.17 11.20
C GLY A 452 -54.82 -31.62 11.28
N GLY A 453 -55.78 -32.35 10.72
CA GLY A 453 -57.19 -31.98 10.76
C GLY A 453 -57.56 -30.74 9.93
N THR A 454 -58.70 -30.12 10.25
CA THR A 454 -59.14 -28.85 9.64
C THR A 454 -59.39 -27.79 10.72
N PRO A 455 -58.32 -27.13 11.24
CA PRO A 455 -58.46 -26.21 12.36
C PRO A 455 -59.57 -25.18 12.17
N THR A 456 -60.49 -25.10 13.13
CA THR A 456 -61.67 -24.24 13.10
C THR A 456 -61.78 -23.42 14.38
N GLY A 457 -61.49 -22.13 14.29
CA GLY A 457 -61.50 -21.23 15.43
C GLY A 457 -60.89 -19.87 15.07
N SER A 458 -60.95 -18.91 15.99
CA SER A 458 -60.24 -17.63 15.82
C SER A 458 -58.80 -17.67 16.36
N PHE A 459 -58.47 -18.61 17.24
CA PHE A 459 -57.14 -18.82 17.83
C PHE A 459 -56.44 -17.51 18.22
N GLY A 460 -57.16 -16.62 18.89
CA GLY A 460 -56.65 -15.30 19.30
C GLY A 460 -56.16 -14.35 18.19
N GLY A 461 -56.29 -14.72 16.91
CA GLY A 461 -55.68 -14.00 15.77
C GLY A 461 -54.32 -14.56 15.35
N ALA A 462 -53.86 -15.66 15.93
CA ALA A 462 -52.64 -16.35 15.57
C ALA A 462 -52.65 -16.81 14.11
N VAL A 463 -51.45 -16.93 13.52
CA VAL A 463 -51.27 -17.66 12.26
C VAL A 463 -51.49 -19.14 12.56
N VAL A 464 -52.26 -19.85 11.74
CA VAL A 464 -52.60 -21.26 11.98
C VAL A 464 -52.18 -22.11 10.80
N GLN A 465 -51.47 -23.19 11.08
CA GLN A 465 -51.03 -24.17 10.10
C GLN A 465 -51.25 -25.59 10.61
N THR A 466 -51.17 -26.54 9.68
CA THR A 466 -51.14 -27.97 9.96
C THR A 466 -49.80 -28.55 9.51
N SER A 467 -49.32 -29.57 10.22
CA SER A 467 -48.07 -30.27 9.91
C SER A 467 -48.02 -30.70 8.44
N THR A 468 -46.83 -30.63 7.83
CA THR A 468 -46.65 -30.97 6.40
C THR A 468 -46.86 -32.47 6.16
N THR A 469 -46.52 -33.29 7.15
CA THR A 469 -46.72 -34.74 7.14
C THR A 469 -48.13 -35.15 7.57
N GLY A 470 -48.94 -34.23 8.09
CA GLY A 470 -50.26 -34.51 8.70
C GLY A 470 -50.16 -35.12 10.10
N ASP A 471 -48.99 -35.05 10.73
CA ASP A 471 -48.73 -35.46 12.10
C ASP A 471 -47.50 -34.69 12.61
N LEU A 472 -47.51 -34.16 13.84
CA LEU A 472 -46.29 -33.63 14.45
C LEU A 472 -45.41 -34.74 15.05
N ASN A 473 -45.98 -35.93 15.22
CA ASN A 473 -45.36 -37.13 15.78
C ASN A 473 -44.79 -36.88 17.19
N MET A 474 -45.50 -36.09 18.03
CA MET A 474 -45.09 -35.86 19.40
C MET A 474 -45.58 -37.02 20.26
N ASN A 475 -44.67 -37.85 20.74
CA ASN A 475 -45.01 -38.95 21.61
C ASN A 475 -45.07 -38.53 23.09
N ASN A 476 -45.70 -39.38 23.89
CA ASN A 476 -45.89 -39.11 25.31
C ASN A 476 -44.62 -39.35 26.15
N ALA A 477 -43.46 -39.75 25.59
CA ALA A 477 -42.22 -40.05 26.33
C ALA A 477 -40.97 -40.14 25.43
N ASP A 478 -39.84 -39.59 25.89
CA ASP A 478 -38.54 -39.58 25.20
C ASP A 478 -38.46 -38.75 23.89
N ASP A 479 -39.36 -37.80 23.64
CA ASP A 479 -39.28 -36.92 22.46
C ASP A 479 -38.62 -35.56 22.68
N LEU A 480 -37.86 -35.15 21.66
CA LEU A 480 -37.21 -33.86 21.54
C LEU A 480 -37.62 -33.22 20.21
N MET A 481 -38.40 -32.15 20.29
CA MET A 481 -38.72 -31.34 19.13
C MET A 481 -37.57 -30.37 18.86
N THR A 482 -37.11 -30.31 17.61
CA THR A 482 -36.04 -29.40 17.16
C THR A 482 -36.57 -28.47 16.08
N ILE A 483 -36.36 -27.18 16.25
CA ILE A 483 -36.79 -26.15 15.30
C ILE A 483 -35.55 -25.52 14.69
N THR A 484 -35.52 -25.44 13.36
CA THR A 484 -34.43 -24.81 12.62
C THR A 484 -34.94 -23.70 11.70
N ASP A 485 -34.04 -22.80 11.33
CA ASP A 485 -34.26 -21.91 10.19
C ASP A 485 -34.15 -22.67 8.84
N ALA A 486 -34.25 -21.91 7.73
CA ALA A 486 -34.13 -22.44 6.38
C ALA A 486 -32.70 -22.89 6.02
N GLU A 487 -31.68 -22.42 6.73
CA GLU A 487 -30.28 -22.85 6.58
C GLU A 487 -29.92 -24.09 7.44
N ASN A 488 -30.87 -24.59 8.26
CA ASN A 488 -30.72 -25.69 9.22
C ASN A 488 -29.98 -25.32 10.51
N ASN A 489 -29.84 -24.04 10.85
CA ASN A 489 -29.35 -23.64 12.18
C ASN A 489 -30.43 -23.92 13.21
N VAL A 490 -30.07 -24.55 14.33
CA VAL A 490 -31.01 -24.86 15.41
C VAL A 490 -31.36 -23.58 16.15
N LEU A 491 -32.65 -23.23 16.16
CA LEU A 491 -33.17 -22.06 16.86
C LEU A 491 -33.70 -22.45 18.24
N LEU A 492 -34.54 -23.48 18.31
CA LEU A 492 -35.21 -23.88 19.56
C LEU A 492 -35.26 -25.40 19.67
N THR A 493 -35.31 -25.89 20.91
CA THR A 493 -35.61 -27.29 21.22
C THR A 493 -36.62 -27.39 22.34
N PHE A 494 -37.52 -28.36 22.28
CA PHE A 494 -38.46 -28.67 23.35
C PHE A 494 -38.39 -30.15 23.72
N ASN A 495 -37.99 -30.43 24.96
CA ASN A 495 -37.85 -31.78 25.48
C ASN A 495 -39.09 -32.16 26.28
N ILE A 496 -39.78 -33.21 25.87
CA ILE A 496 -41.01 -33.70 26.50
C ILE A 496 -40.69 -34.50 27.78
N GLU A 497 -39.50 -35.10 27.91
CA GLU A 497 -39.17 -36.06 28.97
C GLU A 497 -39.31 -35.51 30.41
N PRO A 498 -38.97 -34.25 30.74
CA PRO A 498 -39.25 -33.69 32.07
C PRO A 498 -40.75 -33.57 32.39
N LEU A 499 -41.60 -33.58 31.36
CA LEU A 499 -43.04 -33.31 31.43
C LEU A 499 -43.89 -34.56 31.16
N SER A 500 -43.29 -35.66 30.69
CA SER A 500 -43.91 -36.95 30.32
C SER A 500 -44.69 -37.61 31.48
N ASN A 501 -45.91 -37.13 31.72
CA ASN A 501 -46.81 -37.63 32.75
C ASN A 501 -48.21 -38.02 32.21
N ASN A 502 -48.35 -38.10 30.89
CA ASN A 502 -49.63 -38.29 30.18
C ASN A 502 -50.71 -37.30 30.69
N PRO A 503 -50.46 -35.99 30.51
CA PRO A 503 -51.26 -34.94 31.14
C PRO A 503 -52.72 -34.89 30.67
N ASN A 504 -53.05 -35.37 29.46
CA ASN A 504 -54.33 -35.10 28.79
C ASN A 504 -54.63 -33.59 28.64
N GLU A 505 -53.59 -32.76 28.59
CA GLU A 505 -53.63 -31.29 28.52
C GLU A 505 -52.28 -30.75 28.02
N SER A 506 -52.23 -29.49 27.63
CA SER A 506 -51.01 -28.83 27.19
C SER A 506 -50.14 -28.41 28.37
N TYR A 507 -48.86 -28.16 28.06
CA TYR A 507 -47.99 -27.36 28.90
C TYR A 507 -47.88 -25.96 28.31
N THR A 508 -48.15 -24.95 29.13
CA THR A 508 -48.07 -23.53 28.77
C THR A 508 -47.08 -22.81 29.68
N ARG A 509 -46.45 -21.74 29.20
CA ARG A 509 -45.66 -20.85 30.06
C ARG A 509 -46.58 -20.08 31.01
N ASN A 510 -46.21 -20.00 32.29
CA ASN A 510 -46.94 -19.19 33.27
C ASN A 510 -46.00 -18.35 34.15
N PRO A 511 -46.03 -17.01 34.04
CA PRO A 511 -46.81 -16.21 33.08
C PRO A 511 -46.44 -16.53 31.62
N ASP A 512 -47.34 -16.31 30.67
CA ASP A 512 -47.03 -16.45 29.23
C ASP A 512 -45.74 -15.71 28.86
N ILE A 513 -45.03 -16.20 27.83
CA ILE A 513 -43.78 -15.65 27.26
C ILE A 513 -42.56 -15.81 28.19
N THR A 514 -42.70 -15.41 29.46
CA THR A 514 -41.58 -15.24 30.41
C THR A 514 -41.46 -16.34 31.46
N GLY A 515 -42.53 -17.10 31.69
CA GLY A 515 -42.60 -18.12 32.73
C GLY A 515 -42.08 -19.49 32.32
N GLU A 516 -41.98 -20.36 33.32
CA GLU A 516 -41.70 -21.79 33.13
C GLU A 516 -42.94 -22.53 32.61
N PHE A 517 -42.74 -23.70 32.00
CA PHE A 517 -43.83 -24.57 31.58
C PHE A 517 -44.56 -25.19 32.78
N VAL A 518 -45.89 -25.08 32.77
CA VAL A 518 -46.81 -25.71 33.72
C VAL A 518 -47.98 -26.35 32.98
N GLN A 519 -48.65 -27.32 33.60
CA GLN A 519 -49.90 -27.88 33.07
C GLN A 519 -50.97 -26.78 32.95
N HIS A 520 -51.61 -26.67 31.81
CA HIS A 520 -52.53 -25.58 31.46
C HIS A 520 -53.70 -25.44 32.45
N SER A 521 -54.29 -26.56 32.86
CA SER A 521 -55.42 -26.63 33.79
C SER A 521 -55.08 -26.06 35.17
N SER A 522 -53.80 -26.02 35.54
CA SER A 522 -53.35 -25.39 36.78
C SER A 522 -53.44 -23.86 36.76
N VAL A 523 -53.50 -23.25 35.56
CA VAL A 523 -53.57 -21.79 35.37
C VAL A 523 -55.03 -21.32 35.44
N ASN A 524 -55.90 -21.90 34.63
CA ASN A 524 -57.29 -21.42 34.46
C ASN A 524 -58.37 -22.53 34.47
N GLY A 525 -57.98 -23.81 34.53
CA GLY A 525 -58.87 -24.97 34.48
C GLY A 525 -59.26 -25.47 33.07
N ALA A 526 -58.80 -24.83 32.00
CA ALA A 526 -58.89 -25.34 30.63
C ALA A 526 -57.76 -26.37 30.36
N LEU A 527 -57.89 -27.16 29.30
CA LEU A 527 -56.86 -28.17 28.94
C LEU A 527 -55.80 -27.62 27.98
N PHE A 528 -56.09 -26.52 27.29
CA PHE A 528 -55.19 -25.86 26.34
C PHE A 528 -55.81 -24.52 25.90
N SER A 529 -55.01 -23.63 25.29
CA SER A 529 -55.48 -22.36 24.74
C SER A 529 -54.78 -21.92 23.44
N PRO A 530 -54.76 -22.75 22.37
CA PRO A 530 -53.97 -22.46 21.19
C PRO A 530 -54.32 -21.10 20.56
N GLY A 531 -53.27 -20.30 20.32
CA GLY A 531 -53.30 -18.97 19.74
C GLY A 531 -53.67 -17.86 20.72
N THR A 532 -53.83 -18.18 22.00
CA THR A 532 -54.17 -17.21 23.07
C THR A 532 -53.27 -17.40 24.29
N LYS A 533 -53.18 -16.37 25.12
CA LYS A 533 -52.59 -16.47 26.46
C LYS A 533 -53.33 -17.51 27.28
N ALA A 534 -52.67 -18.01 28.32
CA ALA A 534 -53.24 -18.98 29.25
C ALA A 534 -54.48 -18.49 30.02
N ASP A 535 -54.92 -17.23 29.88
CA ASP A 535 -56.22 -16.75 30.39
C ASP A 535 -57.31 -16.63 29.31
N GLY A 536 -57.01 -17.04 28.08
CA GLY A 536 -57.87 -16.98 26.89
C GLY A 536 -57.91 -15.62 26.18
N THR A 537 -57.09 -14.64 26.60
CA THR A 537 -56.95 -13.37 25.89
C THR A 537 -55.96 -13.48 24.72
N SER A 538 -56.10 -12.63 23.70
CA SER A 538 -55.11 -12.56 22.62
C SER A 538 -53.74 -12.11 23.15
N PHE A 539 -52.67 -12.55 22.47
CA PHE A 539 -51.30 -12.12 22.72
C PHE A 539 -51.12 -10.60 22.73
#